data_AF-A0A7X8KVK0-F1
#
_entry.id   AF-A0A7X8KVK0-F1
#
_cell.length_a   1.000
_cell.length_b   1.000
_cell.length_c   1.000
_cell.angle_alpha   90.00
_cell.angle_beta   90.00
_cell.angle_gamma   90.00
#
_symmetry.space_group_name_H-M   'P 1'
#
loop_
_entity.id
_entity.type
_entity.pdbx_description
1 polymer ?
#
loop_
_entity_poly.entity_id
_entity_poly.type
_entity_poly.pdbx_seq_one_letter_code
_entity_poly.pdbx_strand_id
1 'polypeptide(L)'
;MPPLRKKVYAVIIVAVFCLIVVAGIGNYRAEQLAVKIAADQIDQALTLAARDLDIKHLESIIQTLDDQSPYYHQVHRKLIKIKQDHNLAGLAMLHKIPETGWIYIFEAREKNNPAYNSIGNIERRASVFMERSWKEQAVKSEYRASSSQAFVSRYLLLKDSQGNALAVLKGDLAAAEITDFLYTTRYVQIGAIVVSLLLIGFIVLPAYIKKAKA
;
A
#
# COMPACT_ATOMS: atom_id res chain seq x y z
N MET A 1 -51.31 11.84 7.84
CA MET A 1 -50.29 12.61 7.07
C MET A 1 -50.81 12.89 5.67
N PRO A 2 -50.89 14.16 5.23
CA PRO A 2 -51.34 14.50 3.88
C PRO A 2 -50.40 13.91 2.81
N PRO A 3 -50.92 13.46 1.65
CA PRO A 3 -50.18 12.70 0.64
C PRO A 3 -48.95 13.45 0.09
N LEU A 4 -48.99 14.78 0.06
CA LEU A 4 -47.87 15.62 -0.35
C LEU A 4 -46.65 15.49 0.60
N ARG A 5 -46.87 15.33 1.91
CA ARG A 5 -45.79 15.17 2.90
C ARG A 5 -45.09 13.83 2.71
N LYS A 6 -45.84 12.75 2.47
CA LYS A 6 -45.26 11.43 2.19
C LYS A 6 -44.38 11.45 0.94
N LYS A 7 -44.79 12.16 -0.12
CA LYS A 7 -43.98 12.34 -1.34
C LYS A 7 -42.69 13.10 -1.10
N VAL A 8 -42.72 14.21 -0.34
CA VAL A 8 -41.51 14.99 -0.02
C VAL A 8 -40.53 14.19 0.84
N TYR A 9 -41.02 13.50 1.88
CA TYR A 9 -40.15 12.63 2.69
C TYR A 9 -39.55 11.49 1.86
N ALA A 10 -40.32 10.88 0.95
CA ALA A 10 -39.80 9.84 0.07
C ALA A 10 -38.66 10.36 -0.83
N VAL A 11 -38.81 11.56 -1.42
CA VAL A 11 -37.76 12.18 -2.25
C VAL A 11 -36.50 12.46 -1.42
N ILE A 12 -36.65 12.97 -0.20
CA ILE A 12 -35.51 13.23 0.70
C ILE A 12 -34.80 11.94 1.06
N ILE A 13 -35.53 10.89 1.43
CA ILE A 13 -34.96 9.58 1.78
C ILE A 13 -34.19 9.01 0.59
N VAL A 14 -34.76 9.08 -0.62
CA VAL A 14 -34.10 8.61 -1.85
C VAL A 14 -32.83 9.44 -2.14
N ALA A 15 -32.90 10.76 -2.03
CA ALA A 15 -31.74 11.63 -2.25
C ALA A 15 -30.61 11.34 -1.25
N VAL A 16 -30.92 11.19 0.04
CA VAL A 16 -29.94 10.84 1.08
C VAL A 16 -29.35 9.45 0.83
N PHE A 17 -30.17 8.47 0.46
CA PHE A 17 -29.70 7.13 0.13
C PHE A 17 -28.74 7.15 -1.08
N CYS A 18 -29.08 7.87 -2.15
CA CYS A 18 -28.19 8.06 -3.29
C CYS A 18 -26.86 8.71 -2.90
N LEU A 19 -26.90 9.72 -2.02
CA LEU A 19 -25.70 10.41 -1.55
C LEU A 19 -24.78 9.48 -0.73
N ILE A 20 -25.36 8.64 0.14
CA ILE A 20 -24.62 7.61 0.88
C ILE A 20 -23.96 6.61 -0.07
N VAL A 21 -24.69 6.12 -1.08
CA VAL A 21 -24.17 5.16 -2.06
C VAL A 21 -23.02 5.77 -2.86
N VAL A 22 -23.18 7.00 -3.37
CA VAL A 22 -22.13 7.70 -4.12
C VAL A 22 -20.88 7.96 -3.27
N ALA A 23 -21.06 8.40 -2.02
CA ALA A 23 -19.95 8.61 -1.09
C ALA A 23 -19.20 7.29 -0.78
N GLY A 24 -19.96 6.20 -0.58
CA GLY A 24 -19.40 4.86 -0.35
C GLY A 24 -18.55 4.37 -1.53
N ILE A 25 -19.09 4.46 -2.76
CA ILE A 25 -18.37 4.08 -3.98
C ILE A 25 -17.15 4.98 -4.20
N GLY A 26 -17.29 6.29 -3.93
CA GLY A 26 -16.21 7.26 -4.04
C GLY A 26 -15.03 6.93 -3.13
N ASN A 27 -15.28 6.63 -1.86
CA ASN A 27 -14.23 6.21 -0.92
C ASN A 27 -13.54 4.93 -1.35
N TYR A 28 -14.33 3.93 -1.77
CA TYR A 28 -13.77 2.67 -2.22
C TYR A 28 -12.84 2.85 -3.44
N ARG A 29 -13.22 3.70 -4.38
CA ARG A 29 -12.38 4.03 -5.55
C ARG A 29 -11.14 4.84 -5.16
N ALA A 30 -11.26 5.77 -4.22
CA ALA A 30 -10.14 6.55 -3.71
C ALA A 30 -9.10 5.65 -3.03
N GLU A 31 -9.53 4.68 -2.22
CA GLU A 31 -8.66 3.67 -1.59
C GLU A 31 -7.93 2.82 -2.63
N GLN A 32 -8.66 2.29 -3.61
CA GLN A 32 -8.05 1.52 -4.70
C GLN A 32 -7.00 2.34 -5.47
N LEU A 33 -7.29 3.62 -5.73
CA LEU A 33 -6.36 4.50 -6.42
C LEU A 33 -5.12 4.77 -5.59
N ALA A 34 -5.27 5.04 -4.29
CA ALA A 34 -4.14 5.28 -3.39
C ALA A 34 -3.24 4.04 -3.27
N VAL A 35 -3.83 2.86 -3.10
CA VAL A 35 -3.08 1.58 -3.09
C VAL A 35 -2.37 1.34 -4.43
N LYS A 36 -3.02 1.68 -5.55
CA LYS A 36 -2.41 1.55 -6.88
C LYS A 36 -1.21 2.49 -7.05
N ILE A 37 -1.36 3.77 -6.69
CA ILE A 37 -0.26 4.76 -6.76
C ILE A 37 0.92 4.29 -5.90
N ALA A 38 0.65 3.83 -4.68
CA ALA A 38 1.67 3.27 -3.81
C ALA A 38 2.37 2.05 -4.44
N ALA A 39 1.60 1.13 -5.04
CA ALA A 39 2.15 -0.02 -5.74
C ALA A 39 3.02 0.39 -6.94
N ASP A 40 2.57 1.34 -7.75
CA ASP A 40 3.31 1.84 -8.92
C ASP A 40 4.64 2.51 -8.49
N GLN A 41 4.63 3.28 -7.39
CA GLN A 41 5.84 3.88 -6.81
C GLN A 41 6.84 2.83 -6.31
N ILE A 42 6.36 1.77 -5.65
CA ILE A 42 7.23 0.66 -5.24
C ILE A 42 7.77 -0.06 -6.48
N ASP A 43 6.93 -0.35 -7.48
CA ASP A 43 7.35 -1.06 -8.70
C ASP A 43 8.44 -0.28 -9.47
N GLN A 44 8.36 1.05 -9.51
CA GLN A 44 9.43 1.89 -10.06
C GLN A 44 10.75 1.75 -9.30
N ALA A 45 10.69 1.79 -7.96
CA ALA A 45 11.88 1.63 -7.11
C ALA A 45 12.50 0.23 -7.27
N LEU A 46 11.68 -0.83 -7.32
CA LEU A 46 12.15 -2.21 -7.54
C LEU A 46 12.79 -2.37 -8.91
N THR A 47 12.19 -1.78 -9.95
CA THR A 47 12.75 -1.80 -11.32
C THR A 47 14.09 -1.08 -11.38
N LEU A 48 14.21 0.08 -10.70
CA LEU A 48 15.45 0.83 -10.62
C LEU A 48 16.53 0.08 -9.83
N ALA A 49 16.14 -0.61 -8.76
CA ALA A 49 17.02 -1.47 -7.99
C ALA A 49 17.56 -2.61 -8.86
N ALA A 50 16.72 -3.23 -9.69
CA ALA A 50 17.09 -4.36 -10.54
C ALA A 50 17.97 -3.99 -11.75
N ARG A 51 17.77 -2.81 -12.36
CA ARG A 51 18.31 -2.46 -13.69
C ARG A 51 19.83 -2.61 -13.84
N ASP A 52 20.61 -2.39 -12.78
CA ASP A 52 22.08 -2.43 -12.83
C ASP A 52 22.68 -3.42 -11.82
N LEU A 53 21.94 -4.48 -11.46
CA LEU A 53 22.50 -5.56 -10.68
C LEU A 53 23.36 -6.45 -11.59
N ASP A 54 24.61 -6.67 -11.19
CA ASP A 54 25.42 -7.73 -11.75
C ASP A 54 24.98 -9.06 -11.13
N ILE A 55 24.25 -9.84 -11.91
CA ILE A 55 23.66 -11.11 -11.48
C ILE A 55 24.73 -12.12 -11.06
N LYS A 56 25.89 -12.15 -11.72
CA LYS A 56 26.97 -13.10 -11.37
C LYS A 56 27.60 -12.76 -10.03
N HIS A 57 27.85 -11.48 -9.80
CA HIS A 57 28.34 -11.03 -8.50
C HIS A 57 27.28 -11.25 -7.41
N LEU A 58 25.99 -11.04 -7.73
CA LEU A 58 24.90 -11.32 -6.80
C LEU A 58 24.84 -12.80 -6.40
N GLU A 59 24.96 -13.73 -7.37
CA GLU A 59 25.05 -15.17 -7.08
C GLU A 59 26.19 -15.48 -6.12
N SER A 60 27.36 -14.87 -6.32
CA SER A 60 28.52 -15.02 -5.43
C SER A 60 28.22 -14.53 -4.01
N ILE A 61 27.55 -13.38 -3.84
CA ILE A 61 27.12 -12.88 -2.53
C ILE A 61 26.13 -13.83 -1.87
N ILE A 62 25.17 -14.38 -2.62
CA ILE A 62 24.18 -15.32 -2.06
C ILE A 62 24.87 -16.60 -1.56
N GLN A 63 25.88 -17.09 -2.27
CA GLN A 63 26.61 -18.30 -1.90
C GLN A 63 27.59 -18.10 -0.74
N THR A 64 28.27 -16.96 -0.70
CA THR A 64 29.32 -16.67 0.30
C THR A 64 28.81 -15.94 1.53
N LEU A 65 27.69 -15.22 1.40
CA LEU A 65 27.15 -14.29 2.39
C LEU A 65 28.18 -13.22 2.82
N ASP A 66 29.10 -12.85 1.94
CA ASP A 66 30.16 -11.89 2.22
C ASP A 66 29.67 -10.43 2.14
N ASP A 67 29.41 -9.84 3.31
CA ASP A 67 29.00 -8.44 3.45
C ASP A 67 30.17 -7.43 3.46
N GLN A 68 31.41 -7.89 3.30
CA GLN A 68 32.62 -7.07 3.22
C GLN A 68 33.07 -6.81 1.78
N SER A 69 32.46 -7.49 0.81
CA SER A 69 32.83 -7.33 -0.59
C SER A 69 32.53 -5.90 -1.11
N PRO A 70 33.35 -5.34 -2.02
CA PRO A 70 33.09 -4.03 -2.62
C PRO A 70 31.73 -3.97 -3.33
N TYR A 71 31.34 -5.08 -3.98
CA TYR A 71 30.06 -5.19 -4.66
C TYR A 71 28.89 -5.10 -3.67
N TYR A 72 28.97 -5.78 -2.52
CA TYR A 72 27.95 -5.68 -1.48
C TYR A 72 27.73 -4.23 -1.04
N HIS A 73 28.80 -3.51 -0.73
CA HIS A 73 28.72 -2.12 -0.30
C HIS A 73 28.21 -1.17 -1.40
N GLN A 74 28.49 -1.46 -2.66
CA GLN A 74 27.94 -0.70 -3.78
C GLN A 74 26.43 -0.88 -3.89
N VAL A 75 25.96 -2.13 -3.89
CA VAL A 75 24.52 -2.45 -3.99
C VAL A 75 23.77 -1.94 -2.76
N HIS A 76 24.30 -2.15 -1.56
CA HIS A 76 23.69 -1.69 -0.31
C HIS A 76 23.46 -0.17 -0.30
N ARG A 77 24.48 0.63 -0.65
CA ARG A 77 24.34 2.09 -0.78
C ARG A 77 23.33 2.50 -1.85
N LYS A 78 23.31 1.81 -2.99
CA LYS A 78 22.34 2.06 -4.05
C LYS A 78 20.91 1.82 -3.55
N LEU A 79 20.67 0.71 -2.85
CA LEU A 79 19.35 0.39 -2.30
C LEU A 79 18.92 1.37 -1.21
N ILE A 80 19.82 1.81 -0.33
CA ILE A 80 19.52 2.89 0.64
C ILE A 80 19.08 4.16 -0.08
N LYS A 81 19.83 4.58 -1.11
CA LYS A 81 19.49 5.78 -1.88
C LYS A 81 18.14 5.64 -2.57
N ILE A 82 17.86 4.51 -3.23
CA ILE A 82 16.57 4.25 -3.88
C ILE A 82 15.43 4.29 -2.85
N LYS A 83 15.62 3.66 -1.69
CA LYS A 83 14.62 3.69 -0.60
C LYS A 83 14.33 5.14 -0.17
N GLN A 84 15.35 5.99 -0.05
CA GLN A 84 15.19 7.39 0.33
C GLN A 84 14.52 8.22 -0.77
N ASP A 85 15.01 8.12 -2.01
CA ASP A 85 14.51 8.87 -3.17
C ASP A 85 13.04 8.55 -3.47
N HIS A 86 12.58 7.33 -3.16
CA HIS A 86 11.21 6.88 -3.33
C HIS A 86 10.41 6.81 -2.03
N ASN A 87 10.89 7.39 -0.92
CA ASN A 87 10.22 7.41 0.39
C ASN A 87 9.64 6.05 0.84
N LEU A 88 10.40 4.97 0.65
CA LEU A 88 9.97 3.63 1.02
C LEU A 88 10.21 3.37 2.51
N ALA A 89 9.26 2.70 3.15
CA ALA A 89 9.40 2.20 4.53
C ALA A 89 10.39 1.04 4.63
N GLY A 90 10.44 0.20 3.59
CA GLY A 90 11.35 -0.93 3.48
C GLY A 90 11.75 -1.18 2.03
N LEU A 91 13.00 -1.61 1.84
CA LEU A 91 13.48 -2.15 0.57
C LEU A 91 14.53 -3.20 0.92
N ALA A 92 14.29 -4.44 0.50
CA ALA A 92 15.17 -5.55 0.81
C ALA A 92 15.26 -6.52 -0.37
N MET A 93 16.32 -7.30 -0.41
CA MET A 93 16.49 -8.43 -1.31
C MET A 93 16.58 -9.69 -0.48
N LEU A 94 15.76 -10.68 -0.80
CA LEU A 94 15.71 -11.95 -0.08
C LEU A 94 15.96 -13.10 -1.03
N HIS A 95 16.65 -14.13 -0.54
CA HIS A 95 16.87 -15.39 -1.24
C HIS A 95 16.14 -16.51 -0.51
N LYS A 96 15.66 -17.51 -1.25
CA LYS A 96 14.99 -18.66 -0.68
C LYS A 96 15.91 -19.86 -0.63
N ILE A 97 16.18 -20.34 0.59
CA ILE A 97 16.88 -21.58 0.85
C ILE A 97 15.83 -22.66 1.19
N PRO A 98 15.87 -23.84 0.54
CA PRO A 98 14.88 -24.90 0.77
C PRO A 98 14.74 -25.32 2.24
N GLU A 99 15.84 -25.36 2.98
CA GLU A 99 15.91 -25.87 4.35
C GLU A 99 15.49 -24.83 5.40
N THR A 100 15.88 -23.57 5.20
CA THR A 100 15.72 -22.50 6.21
C THR A 100 14.66 -21.47 5.85
N GLY A 101 14.10 -21.53 4.63
CA GLY A 101 13.16 -20.55 4.12
C GLY A 101 13.85 -19.31 3.57
N TRP A 102 13.27 -18.14 3.81
CA TRP A 102 13.77 -16.88 3.26
C TRP A 102 14.87 -16.29 4.12
N ILE A 103 15.94 -15.84 3.49
CA ILE A 103 17.03 -15.10 4.14
C ILE A 103 17.22 -13.74 3.51
N TYR A 104 17.65 -12.77 4.32
CA TYR A 104 18.04 -11.46 3.84
C TYR A 104 19.39 -11.52 3.14
N ILE A 105 19.48 -10.95 1.94
CA ILE A 105 20.74 -10.75 1.22
C ILE A 105 21.13 -9.28 1.31
N PHE A 106 20.19 -8.39 1.00
CA PHE A 106 20.36 -6.94 1.18
C PHE A 106 19.21 -6.36 1.97
N GLU A 107 19.49 -5.41 2.86
CA GLU A 107 18.49 -4.59 3.55
C GLU A 107 18.88 -3.12 3.42
N ALA A 108 17.98 -2.29 2.91
CA ALA A 108 18.21 -0.88 2.64
C ALA A 108 18.07 0.00 3.90
N ARG A 109 18.52 -0.50 5.06
CA ARG A 109 18.67 0.29 6.29
C ARG A 109 20.14 0.42 6.62
N GLU A 110 20.47 1.49 7.33
CA GLU A 110 21.80 1.66 7.93
C GLU A 110 22.04 0.57 8.97
N LYS A 111 23.28 0.09 9.08
CA LYS A 111 23.65 -1.01 10.01
C LYS A 111 23.39 -0.68 11.49
N ASN A 112 23.35 0.61 11.84
CA ASN A 112 23.05 1.07 13.21
C ASN A 112 21.54 1.13 13.51
N ASN A 113 20.67 0.87 12.54
CA ASN A 113 19.23 0.87 12.74
C ASN A 113 18.81 -0.40 13.51
N PRO A 114 18.03 -0.31 14.60
CA PRO A 114 17.57 -1.48 15.36
C PRO A 114 16.72 -2.47 14.55
N ALA A 115 16.09 -2.01 13.46
CA ALA A 115 15.32 -2.84 12.54
C ALA A 115 16.15 -3.32 11.33
N TYR A 116 17.47 -3.17 11.36
CA TYR A 116 18.36 -3.70 10.33
C TYR A 116 18.44 -5.23 10.42
N ASN A 117 18.34 -5.89 9.26
CA ASN A 117 18.56 -7.33 9.12
C ASN A 117 19.90 -7.54 8.43
N SER A 118 20.82 -8.21 9.12
CA SER A 118 22.10 -8.63 8.53
C SER A 118 21.88 -9.66 7.43
N ILE A 119 22.85 -9.76 6.52
CA ILE A 119 22.88 -10.83 5.52
C ILE A 119 22.80 -12.20 6.23
N GLY A 120 22.04 -13.13 5.64
CA GLY A 120 21.83 -14.47 6.19
C GLY A 120 20.77 -14.55 7.30
N ASN A 121 20.28 -13.43 7.84
CA ASN A 121 19.19 -13.47 8.82
C ASN A 121 17.91 -14.05 8.19
N ILE A 122 17.19 -14.88 8.95
CA ILE A 122 15.96 -15.54 8.49
C ILE A 122 14.77 -14.57 8.55
N GLU A 123 14.04 -14.46 7.44
CA GLU A 123 12.73 -13.81 7.38
C GLU A 123 11.64 -14.76 7.88
N ARG A 124 11.24 -14.55 9.13
CA ARG A 124 10.25 -15.41 9.82
C ARG A 124 8.81 -15.18 9.36
N ARG A 125 8.52 -14.07 8.69
CA ARG A 125 7.17 -13.64 8.30
C ARG A 125 7.07 -13.45 6.79
N ALA A 126 7.69 -14.36 6.05
CA ALA A 126 7.62 -14.41 4.59
C ALA A 126 6.15 -14.35 4.12
N SER A 127 5.87 -13.43 3.22
CA SER A 127 4.52 -13.26 2.68
C SER A 127 4.18 -14.37 1.67
N VAL A 128 2.91 -14.77 1.65
CA VAL A 128 2.37 -15.63 0.57
C VAL A 128 2.55 -14.99 -0.80
N PHE A 129 2.55 -13.65 -0.89
CA PHE A 129 2.78 -12.94 -2.15
C PHE A 129 4.24 -13.01 -2.61
N MET A 130 5.18 -13.05 -1.66
CA MET A 130 6.60 -13.30 -1.95
C MET A 130 6.81 -14.72 -2.48
N GLU A 131 6.17 -15.71 -1.84
CA GLU A 131 6.16 -17.11 -2.31
C GLU A 131 5.54 -17.29 -3.69
N ARG A 132 4.44 -16.58 -3.98
CA ARG A 132 3.82 -16.58 -5.30
C ARG A 132 4.73 -15.94 -6.36
N SER A 133 5.43 -14.86 -6.00
CA SER A 133 6.39 -14.20 -6.89
C SER A 133 7.56 -15.11 -7.22
N TRP A 134 8.07 -15.84 -6.22
CA TRP A 134 9.11 -16.87 -6.42
C TRP A 134 8.69 -17.95 -7.41
N LYS A 135 7.41 -18.35 -7.39
CA LYS A 135 6.83 -19.37 -8.28
C LYS A 135 6.30 -18.79 -9.59
N GLU A 136 6.62 -17.54 -9.91
CA GLU A 136 6.17 -16.84 -11.13
C GLU A 136 4.64 -16.78 -11.29
N GLN A 137 3.92 -16.79 -10.17
CA GLN A 137 2.46 -16.68 -10.17
C GLN A 137 2.06 -15.20 -10.21
N ALA A 138 0.89 -14.92 -10.79
CA ALA A 138 0.36 -13.57 -10.83
C ALA A 138 0.13 -13.01 -9.40
N VAL A 139 0.79 -11.90 -9.09
CA VAL A 139 0.81 -11.27 -7.77
C VAL A 139 0.26 -9.85 -7.87
N LYS A 140 -0.90 -9.62 -7.24
CA LYS A 140 -1.40 -8.26 -6.98
C LYS A 140 -0.61 -7.63 -5.83
N SER A 141 -0.80 -6.33 -5.61
CA SER A 141 -0.27 -5.62 -4.45
C SER A 141 -0.74 -6.29 -3.16
N GLU A 142 0.16 -6.46 -2.19
CA GLU A 142 -0.22 -6.89 -0.85
C GLU A 142 -0.52 -5.63 -0.03
N TYR A 143 -1.74 -5.52 0.47
CA TYR A 143 -2.07 -4.55 1.51
C TYR A 143 -2.13 -5.27 2.85
N ARG A 144 -1.23 -4.92 3.77
CA ARG A 144 -1.17 -5.47 5.11
C ARG A 144 -1.43 -4.38 6.11
N ALA A 145 -2.63 -4.35 6.69
CA ALA A 145 -2.98 -3.48 7.80
C ALA A 145 -2.90 -4.26 9.12
N SER A 146 -2.07 -3.77 10.05
CA SER A 146 -2.10 -4.15 11.47
C SER A 146 -2.64 -2.97 12.29
N SER A 147 -2.96 -3.21 13.57
CA SER A 147 -3.53 -2.20 14.46
C SER A 147 -2.65 -0.96 14.67
N SER A 148 -1.35 -1.02 14.36
CA SER A 148 -0.41 0.09 14.52
C SER A 148 0.34 0.49 13.25
N GLN A 149 0.36 -0.37 12.22
CA GLN A 149 1.08 -0.09 10.97
C GLN A 149 0.36 -0.74 9.78
N ALA A 150 0.09 0.05 8.75
CA ALA A 150 -0.38 -0.44 7.47
C ALA A 150 0.72 -0.27 6.42
N PHE A 151 0.90 -1.27 5.56
CA PHE A 151 1.88 -1.24 4.48
C PHE A 151 1.25 -1.72 3.17
N VAL A 152 1.68 -1.11 2.07
CA VAL A 152 1.54 -1.68 0.73
C VAL A 152 2.89 -2.31 0.38
N SER A 153 2.88 -3.57 0.00
CA SER A 153 4.08 -4.32 -0.36
C SER A 153 4.02 -4.80 -1.81
N ARG A 154 5.17 -4.73 -2.49
CA ARG A 154 5.38 -5.29 -3.84
C ARG A 154 6.65 -6.12 -3.87
N TYR A 155 6.67 -7.04 -4.83
CA TYR A 155 7.68 -8.07 -4.96
C TYR A 155 8.10 -8.19 -6.42
N LEU A 156 9.40 -8.21 -6.67
CA LEU A 156 9.98 -8.39 -7.99
C LEU A 156 10.94 -9.57 -7.95
N LEU A 157 10.67 -10.60 -8.77
CA LEU A 157 11.55 -11.74 -8.94
C LEU A 157 12.79 -11.34 -9.75
N LEU A 158 13.96 -11.61 -9.21
CA LEU A 158 15.23 -11.59 -9.91
C LEU A 158 15.56 -13.01 -10.36
N LYS A 159 15.98 -13.14 -11.62
CA LYS A 159 16.38 -14.41 -12.23
C LYS A 159 17.88 -14.44 -12.44
N ASP A 160 18.44 -15.64 -12.35
CA ASP A 160 19.82 -15.90 -12.73
C ASP A 160 20.00 -15.82 -14.26
N SER A 161 21.24 -16.01 -14.71
CA SER A 161 21.57 -16.03 -16.15
C SER A 161 20.90 -17.17 -16.94
N GLN A 162 20.37 -18.18 -16.26
CA GLN A 162 19.72 -19.37 -16.82
C GLN A 162 18.19 -19.24 -16.81
N GLY A 163 17.66 -18.17 -16.21
CA GLY A 163 16.23 -17.91 -16.08
C GLY A 163 15.59 -18.53 -14.84
N ASN A 164 16.35 -19.12 -13.92
CA ASN A 164 15.83 -19.65 -12.66
C ASN A 164 15.65 -18.53 -11.63
N ALA A 165 14.75 -18.75 -10.67
CA ALA A 165 14.54 -17.84 -9.56
C ALA A 165 15.81 -17.72 -8.70
N LEU A 166 16.36 -16.49 -8.60
CA LEU A 166 17.57 -16.20 -7.84
C LEU A 166 17.25 -15.49 -6.53
N ALA A 167 16.47 -14.40 -6.58
CA ALA A 167 16.14 -13.61 -5.39
C ALA A 167 14.81 -12.87 -5.60
N VAL A 168 14.22 -12.34 -4.53
CA VAL A 168 13.07 -11.43 -4.60
C VAL A 168 13.46 -10.10 -4.00
N LEU A 169 13.29 -9.03 -4.77
CA LEU A 169 13.26 -7.67 -4.25
C LEU A 169 11.88 -7.43 -3.64
N LYS A 170 11.86 -6.98 -2.39
CA LYS A 170 10.67 -6.60 -1.64
C LYS A 170 10.74 -5.10 -1.36
N GLY A 171 9.68 -4.38 -1.68
CA GLY A 171 9.52 -2.98 -1.32
C GLY A 171 8.24 -2.77 -0.52
N ASP A 172 8.32 -1.94 0.52
CA ASP A 172 7.22 -1.59 1.41
C ASP A 172 7.04 -0.07 1.43
N LEU A 173 5.82 0.41 1.21
CA LEU A 173 5.42 1.79 1.47
C LEU A 173 4.55 1.83 2.73
N ALA A 174 4.82 2.77 3.63
CA ALA A 174 3.95 3.01 4.78
C ALA A 174 2.60 3.53 4.28
N ALA A 175 1.54 2.80 4.57
CA ALA A 175 0.18 3.19 4.20
C ALA A 175 -0.45 4.17 5.22
N ALA A 176 0.33 4.67 6.19
CA ALA A 176 -0.14 5.70 7.13
C ALA A 176 -0.72 6.92 6.39
N GLU A 177 -0.01 7.39 5.36
CA GLU A 177 -0.45 8.50 4.50
C GLU A 177 -1.70 8.14 3.69
N ILE A 178 -1.85 6.87 3.30
CA ILE A 178 -3.06 6.36 2.61
C ILE A 178 -4.24 6.39 3.59
N THR A 179 -4.05 5.93 4.83
CA THR A 179 -5.09 6.01 5.87
C THR A 179 -5.49 7.45 6.17
N ASP A 180 -4.54 8.39 6.31
CA ASP A 180 -4.85 9.79 6.58
C ASP A 180 -5.61 10.45 5.43
N PHE A 181 -5.24 10.13 4.18
CA PHE A 181 -5.98 10.54 2.99
C PHE A 181 -7.41 9.99 3.02
N LEU A 182 -7.60 8.71 3.36
CA LEU A 182 -8.92 8.09 3.46
C LEU A 182 -9.78 8.68 4.59
N TYR A 183 -9.18 8.95 5.75
CA TYR A 183 -9.86 9.60 6.88
C TYR A 183 -10.30 11.02 6.51
N THR A 184 -9.40 11.82 5.93
CA THR A 184 -9.70 13.19 5.49
C THR A 184 -10.86 13.20 4.48
N THR A 185 -10.80 12.31 3.48
CA THR A 185 -11.85 12.18 2.47
C THR A 185 -13.20 11.79 3.10
N ARG A 186 -13.19 10.89 4.08
CA ARG A 186 -14.39 10.50 4.84
C ARG A 186 -14.97 11.67 5.65
N TYR A 187 -14.15 12.47 6.33
CA TYR A 187 -14.62 13.62 7.10
C TYR A 187 -15.25 14.70 6.22
N VAL A 188 -14.64 15.00 5.07
CA VAL A 188 -15.20 15.95 4.10
C VAL A 188 -16.56 15.46 3.60
N GLN A 189 -16.72 14.17 3.33
CA GLN A 189 -18.00 13.59 2.91
C GLN A 189 -19.05 13.63 4.01
N ILE A 190 -18.69 13.31 5.26
CA ILE A 190 -19.61 13.45 6.40
C ILE A 190 -20.06 14.90 6.55
N GLY A 191 -19.12 15.85 6.42
CA GLY A 191 -19.42 17.28 6.42
C GLY A 191 -20.42 17.65 5.32
N ALA A 192 -20.21 17.18 4.09
CA ALA A 192 -21.12 17.41 2.96
C ALA A 192 -22.52 16.82 3.21
N ILE A 193 -22.61 15.63 3.80
CA ILE A 193 -23.88 15.00 4.19
C ILE A 193 -24.60 15.86 5.24
N VAL A 194 -23.91 16.29 6.29
CA VAL A 194 -24.49 17.11 7.36
C VAL A 194 -24.99 18.44 6.82
N VAL A 195 -24.20 19.14 6.00
CA VAL A 195 -24.60 20.41 5.36
C VAL A 195 -25.82 20.19 4.46
N SER A 196 -25.85 19.10 3.68
CA SER A 196 -27.00 18.77 2.83
C SER A 196 -28.26 18.52 3.65
N LEU A 197 -28.15 17.80 4.77
CA LEU A 197 -29.28 17.56 5.68
C LEU A 197 -29.78 18.85 6.35
N LEU A 198 -28.86 19.76 6.74
CA LEU A 198 -29.21 21.07 7.29
C LEU A 198 -29.94 21.94 6.26
N LEU A 199 -29.48 21.97 5.01
CA LEU A 199 -30.13 22.70 3.92
C LEU A 199 -31.53 22.16 3.63
N ILE A 200 -31.69 20.83 3.60
CA ILE A 200 -33.01 20.19 3.47
C ILE A 200 -33.90 20.59 4.65
N GLY A 201 -33.39 20.53 5.87
CA GLY A 201 -34.09 20.99 7.07
C GLY A 201 -34.54 22.45 6.95
N PHE A 202 -33.65 23.34 6.51
CA PHE A 202 -33.91 24.77 6.35
C PHE A 202 -34.96 25.08 5.27
N ILE A 203 -35.02 24.30 4.18
CA ILE A 203 -36.02 24.49 3.13
C ILE A 203 -37.40 23.96 3.57
N VAL A 204 -37.42 22.83 4.29
CA VAL A 204 -38.66 22.15 4.67
C VAL A 204 -39.31 22.75 5.93
N LEU A 205 -38.52 23.24 6.91
CA LEU A 205 -39.05 23.80 8.17
C LEU A 205 -39.99 25.01 7.96
N PRO A 206 -39.63 26.04 7.17
CA PRO A 206 -40.47 27.22 6.97
C PRO A 206 -41.76 26.87 6.24
N ALA A 207 -41.70 25.95 5.26
CA ALA A 207 -42.88 25.42 4.58
C ALA A 207 -43.80 24.65 5.53
N TYR A 208 -43.24 23.99 6.55
CA TYR A 208 -43.99 23.33 7.60
C TYR A 208 -44.65 24.33 8.57
N ILE A 209 -43.90 25.35 9.02
CA ILE A 209 -44.37 26.37 9.97
C ILE A 209 -45.47 27.24 9.35
N LYS A 210 -45.33 27.67 8.09
CA LYS A 210 -46.37 28.45 7.38
C LYS A 210 -47.69 27.70 7.28
N LYS A 211 -47.65 26.38 7.09
CA LYS A 211 -48.85 25.53 6.91
C LYS A 211 -49.48 25.04 8.22
N ALA A 212 -48.82 25.24 9.35
CA ALA A 212 -49.36 24.96 10.68
C ALA A 212 -50.04 26.18 11.30
N LYS A 213 -49.73 27.39 10.79
CA LYS A 213 -50.36 28.66 11.18
C LYS A 213 -51.56 29.04 10.28
N ALA A 214 -51.82 28.28 9.22
CA ALA A 214 -52.97 28.42 8.33
C ALA A 214 -53.90 27.22 8.54
#